data_AF-A0A3N4K4P4-F1
#
_entry.id   AF-A0A3N4K4P4-F1
#
_cell.length_a   1.000
_cell.length_b   1.000
_cell.length_c   1.000
_cell.angle_alpha   90.00
_cell.angle_beta   90.00
_cell.angle_gamma   90.00
#
_symmetry.space_group_name_H-M   'P 1'
#
loop_
_entity.id
_entity.type
_entity.pdbx_description
1 polymer ?
#
loop_
_entity_poly.entity_id
_entity_poly.type
_entity_poly.pdbx_seq_one_letter_code
_entity_poly.pdbx_strand_id
1 'polypeptide(L)' 'MLLVLDLFGAHKTEEVLDTFSANDIVVSMIPGGCTSLVQPLDVSINRPFKDILRVSRLTFR' A
#
# COMPACT_ATOMS: atom_id res chain seq x y z
N MET A 1 -15.98 4.68 2.17
CA MET A 1 -14.80 3.91 2.63
C MET A 1 -13.52 4.67 2.28
N LEU A 2 -12.45 4.63 3.10
CA LEU A 2 -11.16 5.27 2.74
C LEU A 2 -10.19 4.22 2.21
N LEU A 3 -9.71 4.41 0.98
CA LEU A 3 -8.71 3.58 0.33
C LEU A 3 -7.39 4.37 0.21
N VAL A 4 -6.32 3.84 0.78
CA VAL A 4 -4.99 4.45 0.74
C VAL A 4 -4.12 3.66 -0.24
N LEU A 5 -3.66 4.33 -1.30
CA LEU A 5 -2.83 3.73 -2.35
C LEU A 5 -1.54 4.52 -2.54
N ASP A 6 -0.54 3.89 -3.14
CA ASP A 6 0.62 4.60 -3.65
C ASP A 6 0.30 5.31 -4.98
N LEU A 7 1.23 6.14 -5.44
CA LEU A 7 1.14 6.86 -6.71
C LEU A 7 1.44 5.98 -7.95
N PHE A 8 1.20 4.68 -7.89
CA PHE A 8 1.40 3.83 -9.06
C PHE A 8 0.47 4.25 -10.21
N GLY A 9 1.01 4.33 -11.42
CA GLY A 9 0.32 4.91 -12.57
C GLY A 9 -1.03 4.28 -12.90
N ALA A 10 -1.18 2.97 -12.65
CA ALA A 10 -2.44 2.26 -12.89
C ALA A 10 -3.54 2.62 -11.87
N HIS A 11 -3.21 3.12 -10.68
CA HIS A 11 -4.20 3.51 -9.67
C HIS A 11 -4.88 4.85 -9.97
N LYS A 12 -4.37 5.61 -10.95
CA LYS A 12 -4.82 6.98 -11.27
C LYS A 12 -5.33 7.12 -12.71
N THR A 13 -5.72 6.01 -13.35
CA THR A 13 -6.45 6.09 -14.62
C THR A 13 -7.87 6.59 -14.34
N GLU A 14 -8.46 7.29 -15.30
CA GLU A 14 -9.82 7.83 -15.14
C GLU A 14 -10.82 6.71 -14.82
N GLU A 15 -10.78 5.61 -15.57
CA GLU A 15 -11.64 4.43 -15.35
C GLU A 15 -11.57 3.87 -13.92
N VAL A 16 -10.37 3.85 -13.33
CA VAL A 16 -10.16 3.36 -11.97
C VAL A 16 -10.71 4.36 -10.95
N LEU A 17 -10.48 5.66 -11.15
CA LEU A 17 -11.01 6.71 -10.27
C LEU A 17 -12.53 6.81 -10.33
N ASP A 18 -13.13 6.66 -11.52
CA ASP A 18 -14.57 6.61 -11.74
C ASP A 18 -15.18 5.41 -11.01
N THR A 19 -14.51 4.25 -11.08
CA THR A 19 -14.92 3.05 -10.34
C THR A 19 -14.93 3.30 -8.83
N PHE A 20 -13.90 3.97 -8.29
CA PHE A 20 -13.88 4.32 -6.87
C PHE A 20 -15.02 5.27 -6.49
N SER A 21 -15.26 6.30 -7.30
CA SER A 21 -16.34 7.25 -7.06
C SER A 21 -17.72 6.59 -7.11
N ALA A 22 -17.96 5.69 -8.08
CA ALA A 22 -19.23 4.97 -8.22
C ALA A 22 -19.53 4.03 -7.04
N ASN A 23 -18.53 3.70 -6.22
CA ASN A 23 -18.64 2.82 -5.05
C ASN A 23 -18.47 3.56 -3.71
N ASP A 24 -18.58 4.90 -3.69
CA ASP A 24 -18.42 5.73 -2.49
C ASP A 24 -17.08 5.50 -1.76
N ILE A 25 -16.02 5.29 -2.56
CA ILE A 25 -14.65 5.10 -2.09
C ILE A 25 -13.90 6.44 -2.20
N VAL A 26 -13.50 6.97 -1.05
CA VAL A 26 -12.58 8.10 -0.97
C VAL A 26 -11.16 7.55 -1.11
N VAL A 27 -10.39 8.08 -2.04
CA VAL A 27 -9.02 7.64 -2.30
C VAL A 27 -8.02 8.65 -1.76
N SER A 28 -7.03 8.18 -1.03
CA SER A 28 -5.88 8.96 -0.57
C SER A 28 -4.61 8.41 -1.18
N MET A 29 -3.98 9.18 -2.07
CA MET A 29 -2.74 8.80 -2.74
C MET A 29 -1.52 9.23 -1.91
N ILE A 30 -0.63 8.29 -1.60
CA ILE A 30 0.59 8.54 -0.83
C ILE A 30 1.71 9.03 -1.76
N PRO A 31 2.34 10.19 -1.48
CA PRO A 31 3.47 10.70 -2.25
C PRO A 31 4.63 9.71 -2.34
N GLY A 32 5.39 9.81 -3.43
CA GLY A 32 6.60 9.01 -3.63
C GLY A 32 7.59 9.21 -2.48
N GLY A 33 8.16 8.11 -1.98
CA GLY A 33 9.09 8.14 -0.84
C GLY A 33 8.40 8.16 0.54
N CYS A 34 7.08 8.31 0.61
CA CYS A 34 6.34 8.30 1.88
C CYS A 34 5.71 6.93 2.22
N THR A 35 5.72 5.97 1.30
CA THR A 35 5.07 4.65 1.48
C THR A 35 5.50 3.94 2.76
N SER A 36 6.81 3.87 3.01
CA SER A 36 7.38 3.25 4.22
C SER A 36 7.16 4.03 5.51
N LEU A 37 6.59 5.24 5.42
CA LEU A 37 6.30 6.12 6.55
C LEU A 37 4.81 6.14 6.89
N VAL A 38 3.95 6.23 5.87
CA VAL A 38 2.53 6.53 6.07
C VAL A 38 1.58 5.54 5.41
N GLN A 39 2.03 4.63 4.53
CA GLN A 39 1.13 3.62 3.97
C GLN A 39 0.93 2.49 5.00
N PRO A 40 -0.32 2.26 5.46
CA PRO A 40 -0.58 1.28 6.52
C PRO A 40 -0.15 -0.14 6.17
N LEU A 41 -0.35 -0.55 4.92
CA LEU A 41 0.07 -1.88 4.44
C LEU A 41 1.60 -2.05 4.52
N ASP A 42 2.37 -1.01 4.21
CA ASP A 42 3.83 -1.11 4.23
C ASP A 42 4.40 -1.10 5.64
N VAL A 43 3.90 -0.18 6.48
CA VAL A 43 4.39 0.01 7.86
C VAL A 43 3.94 -1.14 8.76
N SER A 44 2.66 -1.49 8.72
CA SER A 44 2.04 -2.34 9.74
C SER A 44 1.99 -3.82 9.33
N ILE A 45 2.08 -4.14 8.04
CA ILE A 45 1.95 -5.52 7.55
C ILE A 45 3.22 -5.99 6.83
N ASN A 46 3.60 -5.32 5.73
CA ASN A 46 4.70 -5.79 4.89
C ASN A 46 6.04 -5.75 5.62
N ARG A 47 6.30 -4.70 6.41
CA ARG A 47 7.52 -4.59 7.19
C ARG A 47 7.68 -5.73 8.21
N PRO A 48 6.77 -5.94 9.18
CA PRO A 48 6.91 -7.03 10.13
C PRO A 48 6.93 -8.41 9.45
N PHE A 49 6.14 -8.60 8.39
CA PHE A 49 6.18 -9.83 7.59
C PHE A 49 7.57 -10.09 7.00
N LYS A 50 8.18 -9.09 6.35
CA LYS A 50 9.53 -9.20 5.78
C LYS A 50 10.58 -9.44 6.86
N ASP A 51 10.42 -8.85 8.04
CA ASP A 51 11.34 -9.04 9.17
C ASP A 51 11.29 -10.48 9.70
N ILE A 52 10.10 -11.08 9.82
CA ILE A 52 9.93 -12.50 10.16
C ILE A 52 10.62 -13.39 9.11
N LEU A 53 10.40 -13.14 7.82
CA LEU A 53 11.04 -13.92 6.76
C LEU A 53 12.57 -13.84 6.80
N ARG A 54 13.14 -12.70 7.17
CA ARG A 54 14.59 -12.52 7.34
C ARG A 54 15.12 -13.35 8.50
N VAL A 55 14.43 -13.34 9.64
CA VAL A 55 14.79 -14.16 10.81
C VAL A 55 14.72 -15.64 10.46
N SER A 56 13.62 -16.10 9.87
CA SER A 56 13.46 -17.51 9.47
C SER A 56 14.56 -17.96 8.50
N ARG A 57 14.99 -17.10 7.58
CA ARG A 57 16.08 -17.42 6.66
C ARG A 57 17.44 -17.61 7.36
N LEU A 58 17.65 -16.99 8.52
CA LEU A 58 18.84 -17.20 9.36
C LEU A 58 18.72 -18.47 10.22
N THR A 59 17.51 -18.84 10.63
CA THR A 59 17.26 -20.06 11.43
C THR A 59 17.41 -21.36 10.64
N PHE A 60 17.11 -21.32 9.33
CA PHE A 60 17.21 -22.48 8.42
C PHE A 60 18.50 -22.49 7.59
N ARG A 61 19.50 -21.70 7.97
CA ARG A 61 20.84 -21.70 7.38
C ARG A 61 21.81 -22.42 8.29
#